data_AF-A0A9X7CGJ5-F1
#
_entry.id   AF-A0A9X7CGJ5-F1
#
_cell.length_a   1.000
_cell.length_b   1.000
_cell.length_c   1.000
_cell.angle_alpha   90.00
_cell.angle_beta   90.00
_cell.angle_gamma   90.00
#
_symmetry.space_group_name_H-M   'P 1'
#
loop_
_entity.id
_entity.type
_entity.pdbx_description
1 polymer ?
#
loop_
_entity_poly.entity_id
_entity_poly.type
_entity_poly.pdbx_seq_one_letter_code
_entity_poly.pdbx_strand_id
1 'polypeptide(L)' 'MTKKQTFELLKMIHAVFTNFDITQEKIDTWTVILKEYEFEEIKENYIAYIKTAKLAPKPSDMIKNQER' A
#
# COMPACT_ATOMS: atom_id res chain seq x y z
N MET A 1 0.89 -10.19 5.04
CA MET A 1 -0.14 -10.40 3.98
C MET A 1 0.35 -11.26 2.79
N THR A 2 -0.56 -11.73 1.94
CA THR A 2 -0.30 -12.53 0.72
C THR A 2 -0.12 -11.68 -0.55
N LYS A 3 0.50 -12.24 -1.61
CA LYS A 3 0.62 -11.56 -2.93
C LYS A 3 -0.71 -11.05 -3.48
N LYS A 4 -1.79 -11.81 -3.28
CA LYS A 4 -3.13 -11.42 -3.74
C LYS A 4 -3.62 -10.16 -3.04
N GLN A 5 -3.45 -10.11 -1.72
CA GLN A 5 -3.78 -8.93 -0.90
C GLN A 5 -2.90 -7.73 -1.27
N THR A 6 -1.59 -7.93 -1.46
CA THR A 6 -0.69 -6.87 -1.94
C THR A 6 -1.14 -6.32 -3.29
N PHE A 7 -1.54 -7.19 -4.23
CA PHE A 7 -2.02 -6.76 -5.54
C PHE A 7 -3.31 -5.94 -5.44
N GLU A 8 -4.26 -6.34 -4.57
CA GLU A 8 -5.47 -5.56 -4.31
C GLU A 8 -5.14 -4.17 -3.74
N LEU A 9 -4.16 -4.08 -2.84
CA LEU A 9 -3.66 -2.81 -2.31
C LEU A 9 -3.09 -1.91 -3.41
N LEU A 10 -2.22 -2.46 -4.27
CA LEU A 10 -1.63 -1.71 -5.38
C LEU A 10 -2.68 -1.25 -6.40
N LYS A 11 -3.75 -2.04 -6.63
CA LYS A 11 -4.88 -1.62 -7.45
C LYS A 11 -5.63 -0.44 -6.85
N MET A 12 -5.85 -0.43 -5.54
CA MET A 12 -6.47 0.70 -4.84
C MET A 12 -5.61 1.96 -4.98
N ILE A 13 -4.28 1.82 -4.90
CA ILE A 13 -3.34 2.93 -5.10
C ILE A 13 -3.40 3.45 -6.54
N HIS A 14 -3.34 2.57 -7.53
CA HIS A 14 -3.41 2.95 -8.95
C HIS A 14 -4.72 3.67 -9.31
N ALA A 15 -5.84 3.26 -8.69
CA ALA A 15 -7.13 3.91 -8.91
C ALA A 15 -7.18 5.37 -8.42
N VAL A 16 -6.40 5.72 -7.40
CA VAL A 16 -6.29 7.10 -6.86
C VAL A 16 -5.16 7.87 -7.56
N PHE A 17 -4.03 7.19 -7.76
CA PHE A 17 -2.83 7.74 -8.37
C PHE A 17 -2.62 7.07 -9.73
N THR A 18 -3.18 7.68 -10.78
CA THR A 18 -3.08 7.16 -12.16
C THR A 18 -1.65 7.01 -12.67
N ASN A 19 -0.70 7.75 -12.09
CA ASN A 19 0.74 7.64 -12.39
C ASN A 19 1.44 6.49 -11.63
N PHE A 20 0.70 5.65 -10.90
CA PHE A 20 1.26 4.54 -10.15
C PHE A 20 1.16 3.25 -10.97
N ASP A 21 2.21 2.90 -11.72
CA ASP A 21 2.22 1.63 -12.45
C ASP A 21 2.32 0.42 -11.52
N ILE A 22 1.52 -0.60 -11.79
CA ILE A 22 1.59 -1.88 -11.08
C ILE A 22 2.48 -2.82 -11.90
N THR A 23 3.65 -3.14 -11.36
CA THR A 23 4.58 -4.10 -11.96
C THR A 23 4.74 -5.32 -11.06
N GLN A 24 5.14 -6.44 -11.63
CA GLN A 24 5.37 -7.68 -10.87
C GLN A 24 6.46 -7.50 -9.81
N GLU A 25 7.52 -6.76 -10.14
CA GLU A 25 8.58 -6.36 -9.21
C GLU A 25 8.04 -5.58 -8.00
N LYS A 26 7.09 -4.65 -8.21
CA LYS A 26 6.45 -3.92 -7.10
C LYS A 26 5.60 -4.85 -6.23
N ILE A 27 4.83 -5.75 -6.84
CA ILE A 27 4.01 -6.73 -6.09
C ILE A 27 4.91 -7.60 -5.23
N ASP A 28 5.99 -8.14 -5.79
CA ASP A 28 6.94 -9.00 -5.09
C ASP A 28 7.61 -8.25 -3.94
N THR A 29 8.13 -7.05 -4.22
CA THR A 29 8.79 -6.20 -3.22
C THR A 29 7.86 -5.82 -2.08
N TRP A 30 6.66 -5.35 -2.39
CA TRP A 30 5.68 -4.96 -1.38
C TRP A 30 5.19 -6.15 -0.58
N THR A 31 5.04 -7.32 -1.21
CA THR A 31 4.65 -8.53 -0.47
C THR A 31 5.71 -8.92 0.53
N VAL A 32 7.00 -8.83 0.18
CA VAL A 32 8.09 -9.11 1.13
C VAL A 32 8.11 -8.13 2.28
N ILE A 33 7.91 -6.83 2.02
CA ILE A 33 7.91 -5.78 3.05
C ILE A 33 6.68 -5.90 3.96
N LEU A 34 5.52 -6.15 3.38
CA LEU A 34 4.23 -6.19 4.08
C LEU A 34 3.86 -7.60 4.55
N LYS A 35 4.75 -8.59 4.41
CA LYS A 35 4.46 -9.99 4.78
C LYS A 35 4.09 -10.12 6.26
N GLU A 36 4.67 -9.29 7.12
CA GLU A 36 4.52 -9.30 8.57
C GLU A 36 3.31 -8.49 9.07
N TYR A 37 2.64 -7.77 8.16
CA TYR A 37 1.49 -6.92 8.49
C TYR A 37 0.19 -7.52 7.97
N GLU A 38 -0.89 -7.22 8.66
CA GLU A 38 -2.24 -7.61 8.25
C GLU A 38 -2.77 -6.71 7.14
N PHE A 39 -3.55 -7.29 6.23
CA PHE A 39 -4.08 -6.55 5.09
C PHE A 39 -5.05 -5.45 5.50
N GLU A 40 -5.90 -5.71 6.50
CA GLU A 40 -6.86 -4.73 7.00
C GLU A 40 -6.16 -3.52 7.63
N GLU A 41 -5.13 -3.75 8.45
CA GLU A 41 -4.33 -2.68 9.06
C GLU A 41 -3.68 -1.77 8.00
N ILE A 42 -3.00 -2.37 7.02
CA ILE A 42 -2.36 -1.61 5.94
C ILE A 42 -3.40 -0.88 5.08
N LYS A 43 -4.58 -1.48 4.87
CA LYS A 43 -5.67 -0.85 4.12
C LYS A 43 -6.25 0.35 4.87
N GLU A 44 -6.45 0.27 6.18
CA GLU A 44 -6.90 1.39 6.99
C GLU A 44 -5.87 2.53 6.98
N ASN A 45 -4.59 2.18 7.14
CA ASN A 45 -3.50 3.15 7.06
C ASN A 45 -3.42 3.81 5.67
N TYR A 46 -3.63 3.04 4.60
CA TYR A 46 -3.72 3.56 3.24
C TYR A 46 -4.89 4.55 3.10
N ILE A 47 -6.08 4.19 3.59
CA ILE A 47 -7.27 5.07 3.52
C ILE A 47 -7.04 6.37 4.30
N ALA A 48 -6.39 6.30 5.46
CA ALA A 48 -6.03 7.49 6.23
C ALA A 48 -5.01 8.36 5.48
N TYR A 49 -3.99 7.75 4.87
CA TYR A 49 -2.95 8.44 4.11
C TYR A 49 -3.53 9.19 2.89
N ILE A 50 -4.39 8.56 2.09
CA ILE A 50 -4.92 9.19 0.86
C ILE A 50 -5.80 10.42 1.13
N LYS A 51 -6.37 10.56 2.34
CA LYS A 51 -7.18 11.73 2.69
C LYS A 51 -6.36 13.02 2.69
N THR A 52 -5.06 12.93 2.94
CA THR A 52 -4.17 14.10 3.05
C THR A 52 -3.02 14.10 2.03
N ALA A 53 -2.72 12.94 1.44
CA ALA A 53 -1.57 12.79 0.56
C ALA A 53 -1.84 13.28 -0.86
N LYS A 54 -0.85 13.98 -1.42
CA LYS A 54 -0.81 14.42 -2.83
C LYS A 54 0.03 13.49 -3.71
N LEU A 55 0.71 12.53 -3.12
CA LEU A 55 1.68 11.64 -3.76
C LEU A 55 1.37 10.18 -3.42
N ALA A 56 1.71 9.28 -4.34
CA ALA A 56 1.52 7.85 -4.14
C ALA A 56 2.28 7.36 -2.89
N PRO A 57 1.66 6.53 -2.04
CA PRO A 57 2.29 5.99 -0.84
C PRO A 57 3.41 5.02 -1.17
N LYS A 58 4.41 4.96 -0.29
CA LYS A 58 5.37 3.87 -0.18
C LYS A 58 4.93 2.88 0.90
N PRO A 59 5.41 1.62 0.90
CA PRO A 59 5.12 0.66 1.96
C PRO A 59 5.34 1.22 3.36
N SER A 60 6.40 1.99 3.55
CA SER A 60 6.73 2.65 4.81
C SER A 60 5.68 3.63 5.31
N ASP A 61 4.99 4.34 4.40
CA ASP A 61 3.97 5.33 4.75
C ASP A 61 2.71 4.66 5.31
N MET A 62 2.44 3.42 4.87
CA MET A 62 1.32 2.62 5.39
C MET A 62 1.69 1.81 6.64
N ILE A 63 2.98 1.56 6.88
CA ILE A 63 3.45 0.90 8.11
C ILE A 63 3.49 1.89 9.28
N LYS A 64 3.95 3.13 9.03
CA LYS A 64 4.23 4.12 10.10
C LYS A 64 3.04 4.96 10.56
N ASN A 65 1.83 4.71 10.05
CA ASN A 65 0.68 5.52 10.45
C ASN A 65 0.21 5.27 11.90
N GLN A 66 0.95 4.47 12.69
CA GLN A 66 0.82 4.35 14.14
C GLN A 66 1.53 5.45 14.94
N GLU A 67 2.35 6.32 14.32
CA GLU A 67 2.97 7.46 15.01
C GLU A 67 2.24 8.79 14.69
N ARG A 68 1.03 8.97 15.22
CA ARG A 68 0.49 10.28 15.65
C ARG A 68 -0.83 10.18 16.41
#